data_AF-A0A2P7U2H0-F1
#
_entry.id   AF-A0A2P7U2H0-F1
#
_cell.length_a   1.000
_cell.length_b   1.000
_cell.length_c   1.000
_cell.angle_alpha   90.00
_cell.angle_beta   90.00
_cell.angle_gamma   90.00
#
_symmetry.space_group_name_H-M   'P 1'
#
loop_
_entity.id
_entity.type
_entity.pdbx_description
1 polymer ?
#
loop_
_entity_poly.entity_id
_entity_poly.type
_entity_poly.pdbx_seq_one_letter_code
_entity_poly.pdbx_strand_id
1 'polypeptide(L)'
;MNQKDKFYDVYVSYPPDVDRDRINACLYDNLPKNEAEDLVQALAERPQAIIAESCTQEERENAHHYFNYLGLDVIVRQSLKLTPSAVNPESEETTSAEITQCPVCMTIIEDPDATNCTVCDFRFSTANQQTIDRKRIEWQEKLAFEHKKQTEIAHKIQQDREREEKILRKQIRAELEEKLREELGINPNLVAFAAKRKNILICIIVFIFMILLIAVGYFAAKYL
;
A
#
# COMPACT_ATOMS: atom_id res chain seq x y z
N MET A 1 -21.17 -0.12 43.46
CA MET A 1 -20.14 0.23 42.46
C MET A 1 -19.71 -1.07 41.79
N ASN A 2 -20.28 -1.42 40.64
CA ASN A 2 -19.90 -2.61 39.89
C ASN A 2 -18.67 -2.29 39.04
N GLN A 3 -17.47 -2.49 39.57
CA GLN A 3 -16.30 -2.61 38.71
C GLN A 3 -16.50 -3.91 37.92
N LYS A 4 -16.76 -3.79 36.61
CA LYS A 4 -16.64 -4.92 35.70
C LYS A 4 -15.22 -5.43 35.86
N ASP A 5 -15.05 -6.65 36.34
CA ASP A 5 -13.72 -7.26 36.51
C ASP A 5 -13.01 -7.24 35.16
N LYS A 6 -11.98 -6.40 35.05
CA LYS A 6 -11.18 -6.26 33.84
C LYS A 6 -10.12 -7.35 33.91
N PHE A 7 -10.26 -8.33 33.01
CA PHE A 7 -9.28 -9.37 32.82
C PHE A 7 -8.30 -8.97 31.71
N TYR A 8 -7.06 -9.44 31.82
CA TYR A 8 -5.96 -9.10 30.92
C TYR A 8 -5.25 -10.36 30.42
N ASP A 9 -4.75 -10.30 29.20
CA ASP A 9 -3.85 -11.30 28.63
C ASP A 9 -2.45 -10.69 28.54
N VAL A 10 -1.46 -11.42 29.04
CA VAL A 10 -0.05 -10.99 29.07
C VAL A 10 0.74 -11.78 28.05
N TYR A 11 1.30 -11.06 27.08
CA TYR A 11 2.15 -11.59 26.04
C TYR A 11 3.57 -11.11 26.28
N VAL A 12 4.54 -11.93 25.86
CA VAL A 12 5.95 -11.60 25.98
C VAL A 12 6.68 -11.84 24.66
N SER A 13 7.65 -10.99 24.35
CA SER A 13 8.46 -11.04 23.13
C SER A 13 9.91 -10.62 23.36
N TYR A 14 10.81 -11.01 22.45
CA TYR A 14 12.19 -10.51 22.46
C TYR A 14 12.24 -9.04 22.01
N PRO A 15 12.96 -8.17 22.73
CA PRO A 15 13.22 -6.81 22.28
C PRO A 15 13.97 -6.79 20.94
N PRO A 16 13.69 -5.83 20.03
CA PRO A 16 14.25 -5.82 18.68
C PRO A 16 15.77 -5.58 18.59
N ASP A 17 16.39 -5.06 19.65
CA ASP A 17 17.81 -4.62 19.66
C ASP A 17 18.70 -5.36 20.68
N VAL A 18 18.20 -6.46 21.28
CA VAL A 18 18.93 -7.21 22.32
C VAL A 18 19.27 -8.61 21.82
N ASP A 19 20.48 -9.07 22.17
CA ASP A 19 20.95 -10.41 21.84
C ASP A 19 20.12 -11.47 22.55
N ARG A 20 19.53 -12.38 21.76
CA ARG A 20 18.60 -13.42 22.24
C ARG A 20 19.31 -14.42 23.15
N ASP A 21 20.56 -14.73 22.85
CA ASP A 21 21.34 -15.71 23.63
C ASP A 21 21.60 -15.23 25.06
N ARG A 22 21.78 -13.91 25.22
CA ARG A 22 21.94 -13.27 26.53
C ARG A 22 20.65 -13.30 27.36
N ILE A 23 19.51 -13.09 26.71
CA ILE A 23 18.20 -13.19 27.38
C ILE A 23 17.91 -14.64 27.74
N ASN A 24 18.20 -15.60 26.85
CA ASN A 24 18.02 -17.03 27.10
C ASN A 24 18.84 -17.48 28.32
N ALA A 25 20.10 -17.06 28.44
CA ALA A 25 20.91 -17.34 29.63
C ALA A 25 20.26 -16.79 30.91
N CYS A 26 19.74 -15.56 30.87
CA CYS A 26 19.03 -14.95 31.99
C CYS A 26 17.75 -15.73 32.36
N LEU A 27 17.04 -16.29 31.38
CA LEU A 27 15.87 -17.13 31.61
C LEU A 27 16.26 -18.46 32.28
N TYR A 28 17.31 -19.13 31.83
CA TYR A 28 17.78 -20.38 32.45
C TYR A 28 18.30 -20.20 33.88
N ASP A 29 18.84 -19.01 34.20
CA ASP A 29 19.35 -18.69 35.53
C ASP A 29 18.24 -18.36 36.54
N ASN A 30 17.13 -17.79 36.09
CA ASN A 30 16.06 -17.27 36.97
C ASN A 30 14.77 -18.10 36.94
N LEU A 31 14.51 -18.88 35.89
CA LEU A 31 13.35 -19.77 35.79
C LEU A 31 13.75 -21.24 35.98
N PRO A 32 12.83 -22.10 36.46
CA PRO A 32 13.04 -23.53 36.44
C PRO A 32 13.24 -24.01 34.99
N LYS A 33 14.16 -24.96 34.80
CA LYS A 33 14.60 -25.42 33.47
C LYS A 33 13.46 -25.75 32.51
N ASN A 34 12.42 -26.42 33.00
CA ASN A 34 11.27 -26.81 32.19
C ASN A 34 10.52 -25.59 31.63
N GLU A 35 10.25 -24.58 32.45
CA GLU A 35 9.51 -23.37 32.02
C GLU A 35 10.37 -22.47 31.13
N ALA A 36 11.69 -22.42 31.39
CA ALA A 36 12.63 -21.69 30.54
C ALA A 36 12.73 -22.31 29.14
N GLU A 37 12.84 -23.64 29.05
CA GLU A 37 12.86 -24.37 27.77
C GLU A 37 11.54 -24.17 26.99
N ASP A 38 10.40 -24.31 27.66
CA ASP A 38 9.07 -24.12 27.05
C ASP A 38 8.88 -22.69 26.52
N LEU A 39 9.31 -21.68 27.30
CA LEU A 39 9.19 -20.28 26.90
C LEU A 39 10.13 -19.94 25.73
N VAL A 40 11.37 -20.41 25.77
CA VAL A 40 12.34 -20.20 24.68
C VAL A 40 11.85 -20.89 23.40
N GLN A 41 11.31 -22.10 23.51
CA GLN A 41 10.71 -22.81 22.38
C GLN A 41 9.50 -22.06 21.83
N ALA A 42 8.57 -21.61 22.68
CA ALA A 42 7.40 -20.86 22.26
C ALA A 42 7.76 -19.54 21.54
N LEU A 43 8.80 -18.85 22.02
CA LEU A 43 9.31 -17.62 21.39
C LEU A 43 10.13 -17.88 20.10
N ALA A 44 10.66 -19.09 19.93
CA ALA A 44 11.31 -19.50 18.68
C ALA A 44 10.26 -19.84 17.60
N GLU A 45 9.15 -20.46 17.99
CA GLU A 45 8.04 -20.80 17.08
C GLU A 45 7.17 -19.60 16.72
N ARG A 46 6.95 -18.67 17.67
CA ARG A 46 6.10 -17.49 17.50
C ARG A 46 6.82 -16.25 18.01
N PRO A 47 6.66 -15.08 17.36
CA PRO A 47 7.29 -13.84 17.83
C PRO A 47 6.74 -13.35 19.19
N GLN A 48 5.60 -13.87 19.64
CA GLN A 48 4.96 -13.55 20.91
C GLN A 48 4.47 -14.84 21.59
N ALA A 49 4.84 -15.04 22.85
CA ALA A 49 4.37 -16.13 23.69
C ALA A 49 3.33 -15.61 24.70
N ILE A 50 2.27 -16.38 24.94
CA ILE A 50 1.26 -16.09 25.96
C ILE A 50 1.75 -16.68 27.27
N ILE A 51 1.80 -15.87 28.32
CA ILE A 51 2.23 -16.33 29.65
C ILE A 51 1.04 -16.50 30.60
N ALA A 52 0.09 -15.56 30.56
CA ALA A 52 -1.10 -15.61 31.39
C ALA A 52 -2.32 -15.15 30.59
N GLU A 53 -3.39 -15.94 30.66
CA GLU A 53 -4.69 -15.62 30.08
C GLU A 53 -5.66 -15.18 31.16
N SER A 54 -6.50 -14.18 30.87
CA SER A 54 -7.57 -13.72 31.76
C SER A 54 -7.11 -13.43 33.21
N CYS A 55 -5.93 -12.85 33.38
CA CYS A 55 -5.38 -12.50 34.69
C CYS A 55 -6.01 -11.22 35.25
N THR A 56 -5.97 -11.10 36.57
CA THR A 56 -6.39 -9.88 37.28
C THR A 56 -5.39 -8.74 37.09
N GLN A 57 -5.80 -7.52 37.45
CA GLN A 57 -4.93 -6.33 37.35
C GLN A 57 -3.62 -6.48 38.15
N GLU A 58 -3.67 -7.10 39.32
CA GLU A 58 -2.51 -7.30 40.21
C GLU A 58 -1.54 -8.34 39.64
N GLU A 59 -2.05 -9.47 39.15
CA GLU A 59 -1.25 -10.52 38.50
C GLU A 59 -0.57 -10.00 37.23
N ARG A 60 -1.27 -9.18 36.45
CA ARG A 60 -0.74 -8.49 35.28
C ARG A 60 0.44 -7.59 35.62
N GLU A 61 0.33 -6.80 36.69
CA GLU A 61 1.40 -5.91 37.13
C GLU A 61 2.61 -6.70 37.62
N ASN A 62 2.38 -7.77 38.38
CA ASN A 62 3.43 -8.65 38.84
C ASN A 62 4.16 -9.33 37.66
N ALA A 63 3.41 -9.90 36.71
CA ALA A 63 3.99 -10.50 35.50
C ALA A 63 4.76 -9.47 34.67
N HIS A 64 4.20 -8.26 34.52
CA HIS A 64 4.88 -7.19 33.81
C HIS A 64 6.24 -6.84 34.44
N HIS A 65 6.29 -6.69 35.77
CA HIS A 65 7.54 -6.42 36.47
C HIS A 65 8.53 -7.59 36.38
N TYR A 66 8.04 -8.82 36.53
CA TYR A 66 8.88 -10.02 36.51
C TYR A 66 9.54 -10.26 35.15
N PHE A 67 8.78 -10.25 34.05
CA PHE A 67 9.32 -10.53 32.72
C PHE A 67 10.12 -9.37 32.13
N ASN A 68 9.81 -8.14 32.52
CA ASN A 68 10.64 -6.98 32.17
C ASN A 68 12.02 -7.05 32.87
N TYR A 69 12.07 -7.50 34.13
CA TYR A 69 13.34 -7.74 34.82
C TYR A 69 14.21 -8.80 34.13
N LEU A 70 13.58 -9.82 33.52
CA LEU A 70 14.25 -10.85 32.74
C LEU A 70 14.73 -10.35 31.36
N GLY A 71 14.40 -9.11 30.98
CA GLY A 71 14.82 -8.49 29.73
C GLY A 71 13.91 -8.80 28.54
N LEU A 72 12.69 -9.29 28.80
CA LEU A 72 11.69 -9.51 27.75
C LEU A 72 10.72 -8.32 27.67
N ASP A 73 10.21 -8.06 26.47
CA ASP A 73 9.18 -7.04 26.25
C ASP A 73 7.80 -7.61 26.55
N VAL A 74 7.02 -6.91 27.38
CA VAL A 74 5.73 -7.39 27.89
C VAL A 74 4.59 -6.57 27.29
N ILE A 75 3.77 -7.24 26.49
CA ILE A 75 2.62 -6.65 25.81
C ILE A 75 1.35 -7.08 26.55
N VAL A 76 0.64 -6.11 27.13
CA VAL A 76 -0.62 -6.34 27.86
C VAL A 76 -1.80 -6.02 26.94
N ARG A 77 -2.76 -6.94 26.87
CA ARG A 77 -4.05 -6.72 26.18
C ARG A 77 -5.20 -6.97 27.14
N GLN A 78 -6.31 -6.24 26.99
CA GLN A 78 -7.51 -6.54 27.76
C GLN A 78 -8.18 -7.78 27.15
N SER A 79 -8.39 -8.81 27.97
CA SER A 79 -9.02 -10.04 27.51
C SER A 79 -10.52 -9.81 27.36
N LEU A 80 -11.03 -9.93 26.14
CA LEU A 80 -12.45 -9.83 25.85
C LEU A 80 -13.02 -11.25 25.77
N LYS A 81 -13.69 -11.71 26.84
CA LYS A 81 -14.47 -12.96 26.75
C LYS A 81 -15.80 -12.66 26.05
N LEU A 82 -16.04 -13.35 24.95
CA LEU A 82 -17.38 -13.49 24.40
C LEU A 82 -18.20 -14.26 25.43
N THR A 83 -18.99 -13.56 26.24
CA THR A 83 -19.98 -14.21 27.08
C THR A 83 -20.97 -14.91 26.15
N PRO A 84 -21.13 -16.25 26.20
CA PRO A 84 -22.29 -16.85 25.58
C PRO A 84 -23.49 -16.21 26.26
N SER A 85 -24.40 -15.58 25.49
CA SER A 85 -25.67 -15.13 26.04
C SER A 85 -26.24 -16.29 26.83
N ALA A 86 -26.29 -16.15 28.15
CA ALA A 86 -27.06 -17.03 28.98
C ALA A 86 -28.50 -16.82 28.53
N VAL A 87 -28.98 -17.66 27.62
CA VAL A 87 -30.40 -17.80 27.33
C VAL A 87 -30.97 -18.46 28.58
N ASN A 88 -31.18 -17.66 29.62
CA ASN A 88 -32.11 -17.97 30.68
C ASN A 88 -33.50 -17.82 30.06
N PRO A 89 -34.29 -18.90 29.92
CA PRO A 89 -35.57 -18.85 29.22
C PRO A 89 -36.69 -18.16 30.02
N GLU A 90 -36.39 -17.50 31.15
CA GLU A 90 -37.41 -16.92 32.05
C GLU A 90 -37.15 -15.47 32.48
N SER A 91 -36.22 -14.76 31.83
CA SER A 91 -36.04 -13.31 32.08
C SER A 91 -35.98 -12.55 30.76
N GLU A 92 -37.13 -12.46 30.10
CA GLU A 92 -37.42 -11.38 29.17
C GLU A 92 -37.52 -10.08 29.96
N GLU A 93 -36.40 -9.37 30.14
CA GLU A 93 -36.36 -7.91 30.27
C GLU A 93 -34.91 -7.40 30.21
N THR A 94 -34.58 -6.90 29.01
CA THR A 94 -33.75 -5.71 28.75
C THR A 94 -32.35 -5.63 29.38
N THR A 95 -31.33 -6.00 28.60
CA THR A 95 -30.13 -5.17 28.27
C THR A 95 -29.05 -6.02 27.56
N SER A 96 -29.40 -6.71 26.48
CA SER A 96 -28.43 -6.90 25.41
C SER A 96 -28.37 -5.58 24.65
N ALA A 97 -27.22 -4.92 24.61
CA ALA A 97 -27.00 -3.82 23.68
C ALA A 97 -27.20 -4.37 22.26
N GLU A 98 -28.41 -4.24 21.75
CA GLU A 98 -28.82 -4.67 20.42
C GLU A 98 -28.04 -3.80 19.44
N ILE A 99 -26.99 -4.37 18.84
CA ILE A 99 -26.18 -3.66 17.86
C ILE A 99 -27.07 -3.46 16.64
N THR A 100 -27.71 -2.31 16.55
CA THR A 100 -28.61 -1.97 15.44
C THR A 100 -27.76 -1.70 14.21
N GLN A 101 -27.79 -2.59 13.23
CA GLN A 101 -27.15 -2.37 11.93
C GLN A 101 -28.14 -1.76 10.95
N CYS A 102 -27.69 -0.81 10.12
CA CYS A 102 -28.53 -0.26 9.07
C CYS A 102 -28.82 -1.33 8.00
N PRO A 103 -30.08 -1.64 7.68
CA PRO A 103 -30.40 -2.69 6.72
C PRO A 103 -29.93 -2.39 5.29
N VAL A 104 -29.70 -1.12 4.94
CA VAL A 104 -29.32 -0.69 3.58
C VAL A 104 -27.81 -0.76 3.37
N CYS A 105 -27.04 -0.05 4.20
CA CYS A 105 -25.59 0.07 4.05
C CYS A 105 -24.79 -0.85 5.00
N MET A 106 -25.46 -1.57 5.89
CA MET A 106 -24.86 -2.43 6.92
C MET A 106 -23.92 -1.72 7.89
N THR A 107 -23.93 -0.38 7.92
CA THR A 107 -23.21 0.40 8.92
C THR A 107 -23.83 0.17 10.30
N ILE A 108 -22.98 -0.06 11.29
CA ILE A 108 -23.36 -0.17 12.70
C ILE A 108 -23.84 1.21 13.18
N ILE A 109 -25.00 1.25 13.83
CA ILE A 109 -25.56 2.47 14.39
C ILE A 109 -25.12 2.54 15.86
N GLU A 110 -24.34 3.57 16.19
CA GLU A 110 -23.82 3.79 17.55
C GLU A 110 -24.92 4.28 18.51
N ASP A 111 -25.86 5.10 18.00
CA ASP A 111 -26.98 5.64 18.77
C ASP A 111 -28.29 4.87 18.46
N PRO A 112 -28.84 4.09 19.41
CA PRO A 112 -30.05 3.30 19.17
C PRO A 112 -31.29 4.16 18.90
N ASP A 113 -31.29 5.42 19.34
CA ASP A 113 -32.39 6.39 19.15
C ASP A 113 -32.28 7.17 17.82
N ALA A 114 -31.25 6.94 17.01
CA ALA A 114 -31.08 7.63 15.74
C ALA A 114 -32.26 7.34 14.79
N THR A 115 -32.87 8.38 14.24
CA THR A 115 -34.03 8.24 13.33
C THR A 115 -33.63 7.95 11.87
N ASN A 116 -32.39 8.27 11.51
CA ASN A 116 -31.81 8.09 10.19
C ASN A 116 -30.36 7.58 10.28
N CYS A 117 -29.93 6.87 9.24
CA CYS A 117 -28.54 6.43 9.11
C CYS A 117 -27.66 7.59 8.61
N THR A 118 -26.51 7.84 9.25
CA THR A 118 -25.56 8.91 8.88
C THR A 118 -24.84 8.67 7.54
N VAL A 119 -24.79 7.43 7.08
CA VAL A 119 -24.04 7.03 5.86
C VAL A 119 -24.92 7.03 4.62
N CYS A 120 -26.13 6.49 4.72
CA CYS A 120 -27.05 6.36 3.58
C CYS A 120 -28.32 7.23 3.70
N ASP A 121 -28.43 8.02 4.77
CA ASP A 121 -29.60 8.87 5.09
C ASP A 121 -30.94 8.12 5.09
N PHE A 122 -30.91 6.80 5.28
CA PHE A 122 -32.10 5.98 5.34
C PHE A 122 -32.84 6.21 6.65
N ARG A 123 -34.13 6.56 6.57
CA ARG A 123 -35.00 6.78 7.72
C ARG A 123 -35.61 5.47 8.20
N PHE A 124 -35.30 5.05 9.42
CA PHE A 124 -35.74 3.74 9.95
C PHE A 124 -37.26 3.64 10.11
N SER A 125 -37.96 4.76 10.34
CA SER A 125 -39.43 4.78 10.43
C SER A 125 -40.14 4.39 9.12
N THR A 126 -39.42 4.33 8.00
CA THR A 126 -39.95 3.95 6.68
C THR A 126 -39.56 2.53 6.25
N ALA A 127 -39.14 1.71 7.22
CA ALA A 127 -38.69 0.34 7.01
C ALA A 127 -39.82 -0.57 6.48
N ASN A 128 -39.81 -0.77 5.17
CA ASN A 128 -40.54 -1.82 4.46
C ASN A 128 -39.51 -2.59 3.63
N GLN A 129 -39.68 -3.90 3.44
CA GLN A 129 -38.72 -4.71 2.70
C GLN A 129 -38.46 -4.15 1.28
N GLN A 130 -39.53 -3.73 0.59
CA GLN A 130 -39.43 -3.14 -0.75
C GLN A 130 -38.67 -1.80 -0.77
N THR A 131 -38.80 -0.98 0.27
CA THR A 131 -38.10 0.32 0.34
C THR A 131 -36.63 0.11 0.68
N ILE A 132 -36.32 -0.88 1.52
CA ILE A 132 -34.95 -1.30 1.86
C ILE A 132 -34.24 -1.83 0.61
N ASP A 133 -34.87 -2.74 -0.13
CA ASP A 133 -34.25 -3.35 -1.31
C ASP A 133 -33.97 -2.32 -2.40
N ARG A 134 -34.92 -1.42 -2.68
CA ARG A 134 -34.71 -0.30 -3.60
C ARG A 134 -33.55 0.59 -3.15
N LYS A 135 -33.51 0.96 -1.87
CA LYS A 135 -32.45 1.80 -1.31
C LYS A 135 -31.09 1.10 -1.32
N ARG A 136 -31.05 -0.21 -1.17
CA ARG A 136 -29.83 -1.02 -1.29
C ARG A 136 -29.29 -0.98 -2.72
N ILE A 137 -30.16 -1.11 -3.72
CA ILE A 137 -29.75 -1.01 -5.14
C ILE A 137 -29.21 0.39 -5.42
N GLU A 138 -29.94 1.45 -5.04
CA GLU A 138 -29.48 2.84 -5.19
C GLU A 138 -28.11 3.07 -4.53
N TRP A 139 -27.90 2.49 -3.33
CA TRP A 139 -26.65 2.56 -2.61
C TRP A 139 -25.50 1.84 -3.33
N GLN A 140 -25.74 0.62 -3.81
CA GLN A 140 -24.77 -0.16 -4.57
C GLN A 140 -24.38 0.53 -5.89
N GLU A 141 -25.35 1.12 -6.58
CA GLU A 141 -25.10 1.90 -7.81
C GLU A 141 -24.23 3.11 -7.54
N LYS A 142 -24.54 3.88 -6.48
CA LYS A 142 -23.73 5.04 -6.07
C LYS A 142 -22.28 4.63 -5.76
N LEU A 143 -22.10 3.56 -4.98
CA LEU A 143 -20.77 3.07 -4.62
C LEU A 143 -19.99 2.58 -5.85
N ALA A 144 -20.64 1.83 -6.74
CA ALA A 144 -20.04 1.36 -7.98
C ALA A 144 -19.65 2.52 -8.91
N PHE A 145 -20.47 3.57 -8.97
CA PHE A 145 -20.19 4.78 -9.75
C PHE A 145 -18.98 5.54 -9.20
N GLU A 146 -18.92 5.77 -7.89
CA GLU A 146 -17.79 6.45 -7.24
C GLU A 146 -16.48 5.68 -7.45
N HIS A 147 -16.51 4.36 -7.29
CA HIS A 147 -15.34 3.51 -7.56
C HIS A 147 -14.90 3.61 -9.02
N LYS A 148 -15.83 3.48 -9.99
CA LYS A 148 -15.51 3.65 -11.42
C LYS A 148 -14.89 5.01 -11.71
N LYS A 149 -15.47 6.09 -11.17
CA LYS A 149 -14.94 7.45 -11.33
C LYS A 149 -13.51 7.56 -10.78
N GLN A 150 -13.25 7.05 -9.58
CA GLN A 150 -11.91 7.06 -8.99
C GLN A 150 -10.90 6.27 -9.84
N THR A 151 -11.29 5.10 -10.34
CA THR A 151 -10.42 4.30 -11.22
C THR A 151 -10.10 4.99 -12.54
N GLU A 152 -11.08 5.68 -13.15
CA GLU A 152 -10.86 6.42 -14.40
C GLU A 152 -9.91 7.62 -14.18
N ILE A 153 -10.07 8.35 -13.07
CA ILE A 153 -9.18 9.45 -12.69
C ILE A 153 -7.76 8.92 -12.45
N ALA A 154 -7.61 7.85 -11.69
CA ALA A 154 -6.31 7.24 -11.41
C ALA A 154 -5.61 6.80 -12.71
N HIS A 155 -6.36 6.16 -13.62
CA HIS A 155 -5.84 5.75 -14.92
C HIS A 155 -5.41 6.95 -15.78
N LYS A 156 -6.19 8.03 -15.83
CA LYS A 156 -5.81 9.26 -16.55
C LYS A 156 -4.53 9.89 -15.99
N ILE A 157 -4.42 10.01 -14.66
CA ILE A 157 -3.21 10.53 -14.00
C ILE A 157 -1.99 9.67 -14.32
N GLN A 158 -2.15 8.34 -14.33
CA GLN A 158 -1.06 7.44 -14.69
C GLN A 158 -0.61 7.63 -16.14
N GLN A 159 -1.55 7.73 -17.08
CA GLN A 159 -1.24 7.99 -18.48
C GLN A 159 -0.53 9.33 -18.69
N ASP A 160 -0.95 10.37 -17.97
CA ASP A 160 -0.32 11.69 -18.02
C ASP A 160 1.12 11.62 -17.50
N ARG A 161 1.35 10.97 -16.36
CA ARG A 161 2.68 10.74 -15.80
C ARG A 161 3.59 9.99 -16.77
N GLU A 162 3.10 8.93 -17.41
CA GLU A 162 3.88 8.18 -18.39
C GLU A 162 4.23 9.02 -19.63
N ARG A 163 3.34 9.91 -20.06
CA ARG A 163 3.61 10.84 -21.18
C ARG A 163 4.66 11.87 -20.79
N GLU A 164 4.53 12.47 -19.61
CA GLU A 164 5.50 13.44 -19.07
C GLU A 164 6.87 12.79 -18.88
N GLU A 165 6.95 11.60 -18.29
CA GLU A 165 8.20 10.85 -18.16
C GLU A 165 8.85 10.57 -19.52
N LYS A 166 8.07 10.19 -20.54
CA LYS A 166 8.62 9.97 -21.89
C LYS A 166 9.18 11.25 -22.49
N ILE A 167 8.53 12.40 -22.26
CA ILE A 167 9.00 13.71 -22.74
C ILE A 167 10.28 14.10 -21.98
N LEU A 168 10.29 14.01 -20.65
CA LEU A 168 11.45 14.31 -19.81
C LEU A 168 12.64 13.41 -20.15
N ARG A 169 12.42 12.10 -20.33
CA ARG A 169 13.48 11.17 -20.74
C ARG A 169 14.09 11.53 -22.09
N LYS A 170 13.31 12.07 -23.03
CA LYS A 170 13.82 12.55 -24.32
C LYS A 170 14.64 13.84 -24.17
N GLN A 171 14.16 14.78 -23.35
CA GLN A 171 14.89 16.01 -23.07
C GLN A 171 16.23 15.73 -22.37
N ILE A 172 16.23 14.89 -21.33
CA ILE A 172 17.44 14.47 -20.63
C ILE A 172 18.41 13.77 -21.58
N ARG A 173 17.95 12.89 -22.47
CA ARG A 173 18.82 12.27 -23.48
C ARG A 173 19.44 13.30 -24.41
N ALA A 174 18.67 14.27 -24.89
CA ALA A 174 19.19 15.33 -25.75
C ALA A 174 20.24 16.20 -25.03
N GLU A 175 19.99 16.59 -23.79
CA GLU A 175 20.94 17.35 -22.97
C GLU A 175 22.22 16.54 -22.67
N LEU A 176 22.09 15.24 -22.36
CA LEU A 176 23.24 14.37 -22.15
C LEU A 176 24.05 14.16 -23.43
N GLU A 177 23.39 14.00 -24.58
CA GLU A 177 24.08 13.92 -25.88
C GLU A 177 24.80 15.23 -26.23
N GLU A 178 24.24 16.37 -25.89
CA GLU A 178 24.88 17.68 -26.08
C GLU A 178 26.13 17.81 -25.21
N LYS A 179 26.03 17.52 -23.90
CA LYS A 179 27.18 17.50 -22.99
C LYS A 179 28.28 16.55 -23.44
N LEU A 180 27.93 15.33 -23.87
CA LEU A 180 28.89 14.36 -24.38
C LEU A 180 29.62 14.90 -25.64
N ARG A 181 28.90 15.60 -26.52
CA ARG A 181 29.50 16.21 -27.72
C ARG A 181 30.42 17.38 -27.37
N GLU A 182 30.07 18.19 -26.37
CA GLU A 182 30.94 19.25 -25.83
C GLU A 182 32.23 18.67 -25.25
N GLU A 183 32.15 17.60 -24.44
CA GLU A 183 33.31 16.91 -23.88
C GLU A 183 34.22 16.31 -24.96
N LEU A 184 33.65 15.79 -26.05
CA LEU A 184 34.38 15.27 -27.20
C LEU A 184 34.93 16.37 -28.14
N GLY A 185 34.63 17.66 -27.87
CA GLY A 185 35.11 18.79 -28.68
C GLY A 185 34.51 18.85 -30.10
N ILE A 186 33.38 18.18 -30.34
CA ILE A 186 32.75 18.10 -31.66
C ILE A 186 31.90 19.36 -31.88
N ASN A 187 32.50 20.35 -32.53
CA ASN A 187 31.81 21.60 -32.86
C ASN A 187 30.68 21.38 -33.91
N PRO A 188 29.41 21.70 -33.59
CA PRO A 188 28.26 21.41 -34.45
C PRO A 188 28.32 22.16 -35.79
N ASN A 189 28.89 23.37 -35.77
CA ASN A 189 29.09 24.17 -36.98
C ASN A 189 30.04 23.48 -37.97
N LEU A 190 31.09 22.81 -37.51
CA LEU A 190 32.05 22.13 -38.39
C LEU A 190 31.44 20.89 -39.06
N VAL A 191 30.65 20.11 -38.33
CA VAL A 191 29.97 18.92 -38.87
C VAL A 191 28.90 19.31 -39.89
N ALA A 192 28.08 20.33 -39.59
CA ALA A 192 27.06 20.83 -40.51
C ALA A 192 27.68 21.45 -41.78
N PHE A 193 28.79 22.19 -41.64
CA PHE A 193 29.51 22.79 -42.77
C PHE A 193 30.18 21.72 -43.66
N ALA A 194 30.74 20.67 -43.05
CA ALA A 194 31.31 19.54 -43.77
C ALA A 194 30.25 18.77 -44.58
N ALA A 195 29.07 18.52 -43.99
CA ALA A 195 27.95 17.88 -44.69
C ALA A 195 27.43 18.73 -45.87
N LYS A 196 27.31 20.05 -45.70
CA LYS A 196 26.86 20.96 -46.75
C LYS A 196 27.87 21.03 -47.92
N ARG A 197 29.17 21.07 -47.63
CA ARG A 197 30.23 21.00 -48.65
C ARG A 197 30.23 19.67 -49.40
N LYS A 198 30.01 18.55 -48.71
CA LYS A 198 29.91 17.22 -49.35
C LYS A 198 28.76 17.16 -50.34
N ASN A 199 27.57 17.67 -49.97
CA ASN A 199 26.42 17.69 -50.88
C ASN A 199 26.63 18.60 -52.09
N ILE A 200 27.28 19.76 -51.92
CA ILE A 200 27.62 20.67 -53.02
C ILE A 200 28.62 20.01 -53.98
N LEU A 201 29.67 19.36 -53.46
CA LEU A 201 30.66 18.64 -54.27
C LEU A 201 30.04 17.52 -55.09
N ILE A 202 29.13 16.73 -54.50
CA ILE A 202 28.40 15.67 -55.21
C ILE A 202 27.58 16.25 -56.36
N CYS A 203 26.83 17.33 -56.12
CA CYS A 203 26.06 17.99 -57.19
C CYS A 203 26.95 18.50 -58.34
N ILE A 204 28.11 19.07 -58.02
CA ILE A 204 29.07 19.56 -59.03
C ILE A 204 29.61 18.40 -59.87
N ILE A 205 29.99 17.28 -59.23
CA ILE A 205 30.52 16.10 -59.94
C ILE A 205 29.47 15.52 -60.90
N VAL A 206 28.22 15.40 -60.45
CA VAL A 206 27.10 14.94 -61.30
C VAL A 206 26.90 15.88 -62.50
N PHE A 207 26.97 17.19 -62.27
CA PHE A 207 26.82 18.19 -63.33
C PHE A 207 27.95 18.13 -64.37
N ILE A 208 29.20 17.99 -63.93
CA ILE A 208 30.36 17.82 -64.82
C ILE A 208 30.23 16.53 -65.63
N PHE A 209 29.78 15.44 -65.01
CA PHE A 209 29.59 14.16 -65.69
C PHE A 209 28.52 14.27 -66.80
N MET A 210 27.42 14.98 -66.55
CA MET A 210 26.40 15.27 -67.55
C MET A 210 26.95 16.05 -68.75
N ILE A 211 27.79 17.07 -68.51
CA ILE A 211 28.42 17.84 -69.58
C ILE A 211 29.37 16.97 -70.41
N LEU A 212 30.15 16.10 -69.76
CA LEU A 212 31.04 15.16 -70.43
C LEU A 212 30.28 14.18 -71.34
N LEU A 213 29.15 13.65 -70.88
CA LEU A 213 28.30 12.77 -71.69
C LEU A 213 27.73 13.48 -72.92
N ILE A 214 27.31 14.75 -72.78
CA ILE A 214 26.84 15.57 -73.90
C ILE A 214 27.97 15.83 -74.90
N ALA A 215 29.18 16.15 -74.42
CA ALA A 215 30.34 16.38 -75.27
C ALA A 215 30.77 15.13 -76.04
N VAL A 216 30.78 13.95 -75.39
CA VAL A 216 31.06 12.67 -76.04
C VAL A 216 30.00 12.34 -77.10
N GLY A 217 28.72 12.57 -76.78
CA GLY A 217 27.63 12.42 -77.76
C GLY A 217 27.79 13.34 -78.97
N TYR A 218 28.19 14.59 -78.75
CA TYR A 218 28.43 15.56 -79.83
C TYR A 218 29.63 15.18 -80.70
N PHE A 219 30.73 14.71 -80.09
CA PHE A 219 31.89 14.24 -80.85
C PHE A 219 31.60 12.96 -81.62
N ALA A 220 30.85 12.01 -81.04
CA ALA A 220 30.41 10.80 -81.73
C ALA A 220 29.52 11.14 -82.93
N ALA A 221 28.57 12.08 -82.79
CA ALA A 221 27.70 12.51 -83.88
C ALA A 221 28.41 13.31 -84.99
N LYS A 222 29.59 13.88 -84.71
CA LYS A 222 30.39 14.64 -85.69
C LYS A 222 31.37 13.78 -86.49
N TYR A 223 31.73 12.61 -85.96
CA TYR A 223 32.68 11.67 -86.58
C TYR A 223 32.04 10.39 -87.12
N LEU A 224 30.70 10.29 -87.06
CA LEU A 224 29.85 9.31 -87.76
C LEU A 224 29.20 9.99 -88.97
#